data_AF-A0A928VFE3-F1
#
_entry.id   AF-A0A928VFE3-F1
#
_cell.length_a   1.000
_cell.length_b   1.000
_cell.length_c   1.000
_cell.angle_alpha   90.00
_cell.angle_beta   90.00
_cell.angle_gamma   90.00
#
_symmetry.space_group_name_H-M   'P 1'
#
loop_
_entity.id
_entity.type
_entity.pdbx_description
1 polymer ?
#
loop_
_entity_poly.entity_id
_entity_poly.type
_entity_poly.pdbx_seq_one_letter_code
_entity_poly.pdbx_strand_id
1 'polypeptide(L)'
;YFSDELSAKIRNKRPLNLPKIDSKLQVKQGNFILFERTRLIYDVDLRSLGVADPDGDVLINPNSILELQFSVDAPWGASSSTKNSTVHRDGKRVIWTLQPGQQNHIETAFWMPNPIGIGTVIIIAIVAAGIYFKNQQLPPAAKPAV
;
A
#
# COMPACT_ATOMS: atom_id res chain seq x y z
N TYR A 1 40.80 -35.41 8.01
CA TYR A 1 41.21 -34.37 8.97
C TYR A 1 40.51 -33.03 8.74
N PHE A 2 40.42 -32.50 7.50
CA PHE A 2 39.71 -31.22 7.25
C PHE A 2 38.16 -31.28 7.28
N SER A 3 37.57 -32.47 7.17
CA SER A 3 36.10 -32.65 7.11
C SER A 3 35.40 -32.56 8.47
N ASP A 4 36.06 -33.00 9.56
CA ASP A 4 35.43 -33.07 10.88
C ASP A 4 35.40 -31.71 11.59
N GLU A 5 36.42 -30.86 11.39
CA GLU A 5 36.44 -29.49 11.92
C GLU A 5 35.40 -28.59 11.24
N LEU A 6 35.24 -28.70 9.91
CA LEU A 6 34.19 -28.00 9.17
C LEU A 6 32.79 -28.48 9.61
N SER A 7 32.64 -29.78 9.81
CA SER A 7 31.39 -30.38 10.28
C SER A 7 31.04 -29.96 11.71
N ALA A 8 32.03 -29.77 12.59
CA ALA A 8 31.83 -29.24 13.93
C ALA A 8 31.46 -27.74 13.91
N LYS A 9 32.08 -26.95 13.04
CA LYS A 9 31.82 -25.50 12.91
C LYS A 9 30.45 -25.18 12.32
N ILE A 10 29.95 -26.02 11.40
CA ILE A 10 28.59 -25.88 10.83
C ILE A 10 27.52 -26.35 11.82
N ARG A 11 27.79 -27.42 12.59
CA ARG A 11 26.89 -27.98 13.61
C ARG A 11 26.66 -27.03 14.81
N ASN A 12 27.57 -26.08 15.02
CA ASN A 12 27.52 -25.10 16.11
C ASN A 12 26.97 -23.71 15.70
N LYS A 13 26.27 -23.62 14.56
CA LYS A 13 25.47 -22.42 14.24
C LYS A 13 24.26 -22.41 15.17
N ARG A 14 24.35 -21.65 16.27
CA ARG A 14 23.15 -21.29 17.06
C ARG A 14 22.10 -20.75 16.08
N PRO A 15 20.84 -21.19 16.16
CA PRO A 15 19.80 -20.61 15.32
C PRO A 15 19.80 -19.11 15.57
N LEU A 16 19.96 -18.33 14.50
CA LEU A 16 19.92 -16.88 14.56
C LEU A 16 18.54 -16.50 15.11
N ASN A 17 18.51 -16.03 16.35
CA ASN A 17 17.25 -15.68 17.01
C ASN A 17 16.94 -14.23 16.61
N LEU A 18 16.26 -14.06 15.47
CA LEU A 18 15.88 -12.74 15.01
C LEU A 18 14.80 -12.17 15.96
N PRO A 19 14.93 -10.89 16.36
CA PRO A 19 13.88 -10.22 17.13
C PRO A 19 12.55 -10.28 16.37
N LYS A 20 11.49 -10.66 17.09
CA LYS A 20 10.14 -10.68 16.52
C LYS A 20 9.67 -9.25 16.29
N ILE A 21 9.29 -8.96 15.05
CA ILE A 21 8.68 -7.68 14.65
C ILE A 21 7.17 -7.90 14.61
N ASP A 22 6.43 -7.08 15.34
CA ASP A 22 4.96 -7.08 15.27
C ASP A 22 4.51 -6.03 14.24
N SER A 23 3.62 -6.42 13.33
CA SER A 23 3.12 -5.57 12.27
C SER A 23 1.63 -5.79 12.03
N LYS A 24 0.90 -4.69 11.85
CA LYS A 24 -0.53 -4.71 11.61
C LYS A 24 -0.88 -3.74 10.48
N LEU A 25 -1.41 -4.31 9.40
CA LEU A 25 -1.90 -3.55 8.26
C LEU A 25 -3.44 -3.61 8.26
N GLN A 26 -4.07 -2.45 8.23
CA GLN A 26 -5.52 -2.30 8.08
C GLN A 26 -5.82 -1.51 6.82
N VAL A 27 -6.81 -1.99 6.06
CA VAL A 27 -7.28 -1.35 4.84
C VAL A 27 -8.77 -1.05 5.01
N LYS A 28 -9.14 0.22 4.87
CA LYS A 28 -10.52 0.70 4.88
C LYS A 28 -10.83 1.27 3.50
N GLN A 29 -11.93 0.84 2.91
CA GLN A 29 -12.32 1.25 1.55
C GLN A 29 -13.71 1.86 1.54
N GLY A 30 -13.88 2.91 0.75
CA GLY A 30 -15.17 3.47 0.38
C GLY A 30 -15.37 3.33 -1.12
N ASN A 31 -16.40 2.59 -1.53
CA ASN A 31 -16.68 2.29 -2.92
C ASN A 31 -17.63 3.33 -3.51
N PHE A 32 -17.24 3.96 -4.61
CA PHE A 32 -18.12 4.74 -5.46
C PHE A 32 -18.21 4.11 -6.84
N ILE A 33 -19.13 4.62 -7.68
CA ILE A 33 -19.35 4.09 -9.02
C ILE A 33 -18.07 4.18 -9.84
N LEU A 34 -17.44 5.36 -9.94
CA LEU A 34 -16.29 5.56 -10.84
C LEU A 34 -14.92 5.43 -10.16
N PHE A 35 -14.89 5.48 -8.84
CA PHE A 35 -13.66 5.56 -8.07
C PHE A 35 -13.85 4.91 -6.70
N GLU A 36 -12.75 4.52 -6.07
CA GLU A 36 -12.71 4.00 -4.72
C GLU A 36 -11.72 4.81 -3.89
N ARG A 37 -12.09 5.12 -2.64
CA ARG A 37 -11.20 5.76 -1.68
C ARG A 37 -10.65 4.70 -0.75
N THR A 38 -9.35 4.49 -0.78
CA THR A 38 -8.66 3.56 0.11
C THR A 38 -7.90 4.33 1.18
N ARG A 39 -8.08 3.92 2.43
CA ARG A 39 -7.34 4.38 3.60
C ARG A 39 -6.58 3.19 4.17
N LEU A 40 -5.26 3.29 4.15
CA LEU A 40 -4.32 2.30 4.64
C LEU A 40 -3.74 2.80 5.97
N ILE A 41 -3.81 1.96 6.99
CA ILE A 41 -3.25 2.22 8.32
C ILE A 41 -2.27 1.10 8.60
N TYR A 42 -1.02 1.45 8.86
CA TYR A 42 0.06 0.52 9.14
C TYR A 42 0.70 0.85 10.48
N ASP A 43 0.54 -0.07 11.43
CA ASP A 43 1.17 -0.03 12.74
C ASP A 43 2.31 -1.05 12.76
N VAL A 44 3.51 -0.60 13.11
CA VAL A 44 4.68 -1.46 13.21
C VAL A 44 5.42 -1.20 14.51
N ASP A 45 5.68 -2.25 15.27
CA ASP A 45 6.43 -2.19 16.52
C ASP A 45 7.88 -2.63 16.29
N LEU A 46 8.78 -1.66 16.24
CA LEU A 46 10.22 -1.87 16.08
C LEU A 46 10.97 -1.77 17.41
N ARG A 47 10.29 -1.76 18.57
CA ARG A 47 10.94 -1.65 19.88
C ARG A 47 11.95 -2.77 20.14
N SER A 48 11.67 -3.98 19.64
CA SER A 48 12.58 -5.13 19.71
C SER A 48 13.87 -4.97 18.92
N LEU A 49 13.93 -4.01 17.98
CA LEU A 49 15.10 -3.70 17.16
C LEU A 49 15.96 -2.56 17.74
N GLY A 50 15.47 -1.88 18.79
CA GLY A 50 16.23 -0.82 19.48
C GLY A 50 17.20 -1.33 20.55
N VAL A 51 17.19 -2.62 20.85
CA VAL A 51 18.04 -3.26 21.87
C VAL A 51 19.07 -4.14 21.16
N ALA A 52 20.26 -3.60 20.96
CA ALA A 52 21.42 -4.37 20.50
C ALA A 52 22.05 -5.10 21.70
N ASP A 53 22.12 -6.43 21.59
CA ASP A 53 22.94 -7.41 22.31
C ASP A 53 23.07 -7.31 23.87
N PRO A 54 22.61 -8.32 24.65
CA PRO A 54 22.89 -8.43 26.08
C PRO A 54 24.38 -8.56 26.44
N ASP A 55 25.25 -8.91 25.48
CA ASP A 55 26.68 -9.17 25.72
C ASP A 55 27.59 -7.92 25.64
N GLY A 56 27.02 -6.72 25.49
CA GLY A 56 27.64 -5.48 25.95
C GLY A 56 28.85 -4.93 25.17
N ASP A 57 29.26 -5.50 24.04
CA ASP A 57 30.55 -5.12 23.42
C ASP A 57 30.48 -4.17 22.21
N VAL A 58 29.31 -3.80 21.67
CA VAL A 58 29.29 -2.77 20.61
C VAL A 58 28.00 -1.95 20.64
N LEU A 59 28.10 -0.68 21.01
CA LEU A 59 27.07 0.35 20.82
C LEU A 59 26.94 0.69 19.33
N ILE A 60 26.39 -0.22 18.53
CA ILE A 60 26.12 0.05 17.12
C ILE A 60 24.79 0.79 17.04
N ASN A 61 24.83 2.01 16.50
CA ASN A 61 23.64 2.80 16.25
C ASN A 61 22.64 1.98 15.39
N PRO A 62 21.45 1.63 15.90
CA PRO A 62 20.50 0.76 15.20
C PRO A 62 20.03 1.36 13.86
N ASN A 63 20.05 2.68 13.73
CA ASN A 63 19.75 3.38 12.47
C ASN A 63 20.79 3.13 11.36
N SER A 64 22.00 2.66 11.70
CA SER A 64 23.05 2.33 10.74
C SER A 64 23.01 0.88 10.25
N ILE A 65 22.30 -0.01 10.97
CA ILE A 65 22.24 -1.44 10.65
C ILE A 65 21.00 -1.74 9.79
N LEU A 66 19.89 -1.06 10.07
CA LEU A 66 18.60 -1.44 9.49
C LEU A 66 17.77 -0.21 9.12
N GLU A 67 17.63 0.02 7.83
CA GLU A 67 16.70 1.00 7.27
C GLU A 67 15.45 0.28 6.75
N LEU A 68 14.32 0.54 7.40
CA LEU A 68 13.03 -0.01 6.98
C LEU A 68 12.22 1.08 6.28
N GLN A 69 11.84 0.83 5.03
CA GLN A 69 11.01 1.73 4.24
C GLN A 69 9.69 1.08 3.90
N PHE A 70 8.60 1.80 4.10
CA PHE A 70 7.28 1.46 3.59
C PHE A 70 6.96 2.39 2.43
N SER A 71 6.49 1.88 1.31
CA SER A 71 6.13 2.73 0.17
C SER A 71 4.77 2.36 -0.40
N VAL A 72 4.04 3.39 -0.84
CA VAL A 72 2.74 3.24 -1.49
C VAL A 72 2.79 3.99 -2.81
N ASP A 73 2.44 3.27 -3.87
CA ASP A 73 2.25 3.81 -5.20
C ASP A 73 0.75 3.98 -5.45
N ALA A 74 0.33 5.22 -5.75
CA ALA A 74 -1.07 5.54 -5.97
C ALA A 74 -1.24 6.30 -7.29
N PRO A 75 -2.22 5.92 -8.13
CA PRO A 75 -2.35 6.45 -9.50
C PRO A 75 -2.51 7.98 -9.55
N TRP A 76 -3.12 8.57 -8.53
CA TRP A 76 -3.33 10.01 -8.37
C TRP A 76 -2.60 10.62 -7.17
N GLY A 77 -1.61 9.89 -6.63
CA GLY A 77 -0.89 10.27 -5.42
C GLY A 77 -1.67 9.95 -4.13
N ALA A 78 -0.97 10.05 -3.00
CA ALA A 78 -1.51 9.70 -1.70
C ALA A 78 -1.29 10.81 -0.66
N SER A 79 -2.32 11.02 0.17
CA SER A 79 -2.19 11.82 1.39
C SER A 79 -1.42 11.03 2.45
N SER A 80 -0.62 11.69 3.27
CA SER A 80 0.25 11.03 4.26
C SER A 80 0.11 11.69 5.61
N SER A 81 -0.10 10.87 6.64
CA SER A 81 0.02 11.20 8.05
C SER A 81 0.89 10.15 8.71
N THR A 82 1.83 10.56 9.56
CA THR A 82 2.76 9.63 10.20
C THR A 82 3.11 10.09 11.60
N LYS A 83 3.44 9.13 12.47
CA LYS A 83 4.02 9.36 13.78
C LYS A 83 5.29 8.52 13.92
N ASN A 84 6.39 9.18 14.29
CA ASN A 84 7.71 8.58 14.47
C ASN A 84 8.35 8.01 13.19
N SER A 85 8.01 8.56 12.02
CA SER A 85 8.63 8.19 10.72
C SER A 85 8.87 9.44 9.88
N THR A 86 9.86 9.41 8.98
CA THR A 86 10.09 10.49 8.01
C THR A 86 9.39 10.17 6.69
N VAL A 87 8.86 11.20 6.01
CA VAL A 87 8.13 11.03 4.75
C VAL A 87 8.93 11.62 3.60
N HIS A 88 9.11 10.84 2.54
CA HIS A 88 9.67 11.26 1.27
C HIS A 88 8.65 11.03 0.15
N ARG A 89 8.58 11.93 -0.83
CA ARG A 89 7.71 11.78 -2.00
C ARG A 89 8.56 11.70 -3.25
N ASP A 90 8.36 10.64 -4.01
CA ASP A 90 8.98 10.43 -5.32
C ASP A 90 7.87 10.34 -6.37
N GLY A 91 7.50 11.48 -6.95
CA GLY A 91 6.40 11.61 -7.88
C GLY A 91 5.05 11.19 -7.26
N LYS A 92 4.52 10.05 -7.71
CA LYS A 92 3.25 9.46 -7.24
C LYS A 92 3.43 8.52 -6.05
N ARG A 93 4.67 8.16 -5.75
CA ARG A 93 5.03 7.25 -4.66
C ARG A 93 5.28 8.05 -3.39
N VAL A 94 4.71 7.57 -2.29
CA VAL A 94 5.01 8.09 -0.95
C VAL A 94 5.80 7.02 -0.21
N ILE A 95 6.93 7.42 0.37
CA ILE A 95 7.87 6.55 1.06
C ILE A 95 7.98 7.04 2.50
N TRP A 96 7.85 6.12 3.45
CA TRP A 96 8.02 6.36 4.87
C TRP A 96 9.22 5.57 5.38
N THR A 97 10.23 6.26 5.92
CA THR A 97 11.36 5.61 6.59
C THR A 97 11.00 5.45 8.07
N LEU A 98 10.91 4.19 8.49
CA LEU A 98 10.52 3.77 9.84
C LEU A 98 11.70 3.92 10.80
N GLN A 99 11.45 4.39 12.02
CA GLN A 99 12.46 4.52 13.07
C GLN A 99 12.56 3.23 13.90
N PRO A 100 13.72 2.56 13.94
CA PRO A 100 14.00 1.46 14.85
C PRO A 100 13.82 1.86 16.32
N GLY A 101 13.47 0.89 17.18
CA GLY A 101 13.32 1.12 18.62
C GLY A 101 12.01 1.78 19.04
N GLN A 102 11.12 2.10 18.09
CA GLN A 102 9.82 2.72 18.38
C GLN A 102 8.66 2.02 17.68
N GLN A 103 7.45 2.31 18.17
CA GLN A 103 6.24 2.01 17.42
C GLN A 103 6.02 3.11 16.37
N ASN A 104 5.94 2.70 15.13
CA ASN A 104 5.71 3.55 13.98
C ASN A 104 4.23 3.42 13.56
N HIS A 105 3.60 4.56 13.29
CA HIS A 105 2.22 4.60 12.82
C HIS A 105 2.18 5.39 11.51
N ILE A 106 1.74 4.73 10.45
CA ILE A 106 1.60 5.32 9.12
C ILE A 106 0.14 5.25 8.73
N GLU A 107 -0.41 6.38 8.33
CA GLU A 107 -1.75 6.46 7.75
C GLU A 107 -1.68 7.17 6.40
N THR A 108 -2.24 6.54 5.38
CA THR A 108 -2.32 7.13 4.05
C THR A 108 -3.68 6.90 3.44
N ALA A 109 -4.17 7.89 2.69
CA ALA A 109 -5.40 7.75 1.92
C ALA A 109 -5.19 8.21 0.48
N PHE A 110 -5.70 7.40 -0.45
CA PHE A 110 -5.59 7.62 -1.88
C PHE A 110 -6.85 7.16 -2.60
N TRP A 111 -7.05 7.69 -3.80
CA TRP A 111 -8.14 7.30 -4.69
C TRP A 111 -7.62 6.35 -5.76
N MET A 112 -8.45 5.41 -6.18
CA MET A 112 -8.19 4.52 -7.31
C MET A 112 -9.38 4.52 -8.27
N PRO A 113 -9.16 4.42 -9.60
CA PRO A 113 -10.26 4.29 -10.55
C PRO A 113 -10.95 2.94 -10.37
N ASN A 114 -12.28 2.92 -10.51
CA ASN A 114 -13.07 1.69 -10.54
C ASN A 114 -13.37 1.33 -12.00
N PRO A 115 -12.64 0.37 -12.62
CA PRO A 115 -12.81 0.05 -14.04
C PRO A 115 -14.20 -0.48 -14.37
N ILE A 116 -14.83 -1.18 -13.43
CA ILE A 116 -16.15 -1.79 -13.62
C ILE A 116 -17.24 -0.72 -13.72
N GLY A 117 -17.23 0.26 -12.82
CA GLY A 117 -18.23 1.32 -12.89
C GLY A 117 -17.96 2.31 -14.01
N ILE A 118 -16.70 2.57 -14.37
CA ILE A 118 -16.37 3.31 -15.60
C ILE A 118 -16.93 2.57 -16.82
N GLY A 119 -16.69 1.26 -16.94
CA GLY A 119 -17.21 0.44 -18.04
C GLY A 119 -18.75 0.46 -18.09
N THR A 120 -19.40 0.40 -16.93
CA THR A 120 -20.87 0.48 -16.83
C THR A 120 -21.40 1.81 -17.36
N VAL A 121 -20.78 2.94 -16.96
CA VAL A 121 -21.18 4.27 -17.44
C VAL A 121 -20.96 4.40 -18.96
N ILE A 122 -19.89 3.83 -19.50
CA ILE A 122 -19.63 3.82 -20.95
C ILE A 122 -20.73 3.06 -21.70
N ILE A 123 -21.11 1.86 -21.23
CA ILE A 123 -22.18 1.07 -21.87
C ILE A 123 -23.51 1.84 -21.85
N ILE A 124 -23.87 2.43 -20.70
CA ILE A 124 -25.09 3.25 -20.57
C ILE A 124 -25.07 4.41 -21.56
N ALA A 125 -23.93 5.11 -21.68
CA ALA A 125 -23.79 6.23 -22.61
C ALA A 125 -23.97 5.78 -24.08
N ILE A 126 -23.40 4.65 -24.47
CA ILE A 126 -23.55 4.09 -25.83
C ILE A 126 -25.02 3.75 -26.12
N VAL A 127 -25.71 3.09 -25.19
CA VAL A 127 -27.13 2.72 -25.36
C VAL A 127 -28.01 3.97 -25.44
N ALA A 128 -27.80 4.94 -24.55
CA ALA A 128 -28.55 6.19 -24.53
C ALA A 128 -28.34 6.99 -25.83
N ALA A 129 -27.10 7.06 -26.32
CA ALA A 129 -26.79 7.67 -27.61
C ALA A 129 -27.53 6.95 -28.76
N GLY A 130 -27.54 5.62 -28.77
CA GLY A 130 -28.28 4.84 -29.76
C GLY A 130 -29.78 5.15 -29.79
N ILE A 131 -30.40 5.25 -28.61
CA ILE A 131 -31.82 5.63 -28.49
C ILE A 131 -32.05 7.07 -28.96
N TYR A 132 -31.17 8.00 -28.57
CA TYR A 132 -31.26 9.41 -28.95
C TYR A 132 -31.19 9.60 -30.47
N PHE A 133 -30.26 8.90 -31.15
CA PHE A 133 -30.15 8.94 -32.61
C PHE A 133 -31.32 8.26 -33.31
N LYS A 134 -31.82 7.13 -32.77
CA LYS A 134 -33.03 6.48 -33.31
C LYS A 134 -34.23 7.42 -33.31
N ASN A 135 -34.44 8.16 -32.22
CA ASN A 135 -35.60 9.03 -32.08
C ASN A 135 -35.55 10.27 -32.99
N GLN A 136 -34.36 10.70 -33.44
CA GLN A 136 -34.22 11.78 -34.41
C GLN A 136 -34.50 11.33 -35.86
N GLN A 137 -34.39 10.05 -36.17
CA GLN A 137 -34.57 9.52 -37.53
C GLN A 137 -36.02 9.12 -37.85
N LEU A 138 -36.96 9.24 -36.91
CA LEU A 138 -38.38 8.96 -37.12
C LEU A 138 -39.15 10.27 -37.38
N PRO A 139 -39.67 10.51 -38.60
CA PRO A 139 -40.58 11.64 -38.84
C PRO A 139 -41.85 11.49 -37.97
N PRO A 140 -42.50 12.59 -37.55
CA PRO A 140 -43.81 12.50 -36.91
C PRO A 140 -44.75 11.71 -37.82
N ALA A 141 -45.33 10.62 -37.31
CA ALA A 141 -46.31 9.83 -38.05
C ALA A 141 -47.43 10.78 -38.54
N ALA A 142 -47.55 10.93 -39.86
CA ALA A 142 -48.56 11.78 -40.46
C ALA A 142 -49.95 11.32 -39.99
N LYS A 143 -50.73 12.25 -39.43
CA LYS A 143 -52.13 12.00 -39.03
C LYS A 143 -52.90 11.46 -40.24
N PRO A 144 -53.66 10.35 -40.10
CA PRO A 144 -54.57 9.93 -41.16
C PRO A 144 -55.64 11.01 -41.33
N ALA A 145 -55.80 11.49 -42.57
CA ALA A 145 -56.86 12.43 -42.93
C ALA A 145 -58.21 11.71 -42.83
N VAL A 146 -59.15 12.32 -42.12
CA VAL A 146 -60.59 11.99 -42.09
C VAL A 146 -61.32 13.06 -42.89
#